data_AF-A0A6A6SJH6-F1
#
_entry.id   AF-A0A6A6SJH6-F1
#
_cell.length_a   1.000
_cell.length_b   1.000
_cell.length_c   1.000
_cell.angle_alpha   90.00
_cell.angle_beta   90.00
_cell.angle_gamma   90.00
#
_symmetry.space_group_name_H-M   'P 1'
#
loop_
_entity.id
_entity.type
_entity.pdbx_description
1 polymer ?
#
loop_
_entity_poly.entity_id
_entity_poly.type
_entity_poly.pdbx_seq_one_letter_code
_entity_poly.pdbx_strand_id
1 'polypeptide(L)'
;RENNSLARVHNSSLRANNQALMRLHEYTTNTPISGFPTTSAHLDDLDQAKVDNILRTLERSLSGDLIEKKALLRHCVGLPE
;
A
#
# COMPACT_ATOMS: atom_id res chain seq x y z
N ARG A 1 11.01 4.59 -8.06
CA ARG A 1 11.18 3.83 -9.33
C ARG A 1 9.91 3.92 -10.16
N GLU A 2 10.04 3.79 -11.48
CA GLU A 2 8.96 3.93 -12.47
C GLU A 2 7.75 3.03 -12.19
N ASN A 3 7.96 1.76 -11.80
CA ASN A 3 6.86 0.82 -11.49
C ASN A 3 5.95 1.32 -10.36
N ASN A 4 6.50 1.91 -9.30
CA ASN A 4 5.70 2.44 -8.18
C ASN A 4 4.97 3.72 -8.58
N SER A 5 5.54 4.51 -9.50
CA SER A 5 4.83 5.67 -10.06
C SER A 5 3.64 5.24 -10.90
N LEU A 6 3.80 4.24 -11.77
CA LEU A 6 2.69 3.66 -12.55
C LEU A 6 1.61 3.06 -11.64
N ALA A 7 2.02 2.29 -10.63
CA ALA A 7 1.09 1.71 -9.66
C ALA A 7 0.29 2.77 -8.91
N ARG A 8 0.93 3.85 -8.43
CA ARG A 8 0.23 4.95 -7.77
C ARG A 8 -0.75 5.65 -8.69
N VAL A 9 -0.37 5.92 -9.95
CA VAL A 9 -1.27 6.55 -10.93
C VAL A 9 -2.47 5.65 -11.20
N HIS A 10 -2.25 4.36 -11.43
CA HIS A 10 -3.33 3.39 -11.59
C HIS A 10 -4.26 3.36 -10.37
N ASN A 11 -3.71 3.18 -9.17
CA ASN A 11 -4.48 3.08 -7.93
C ASN A 11 -5.28 4.37 -7.63
N SER A 12 -4.75 5.54 -7.98
CA SER A 12 -5.45 6.83 -7.80
C SER A 12 -6.67 7.02 -8.69
N SER A 13 -6.75 6.25 -9.78
CA SER A 13 -7.91 6.23 -10.67
C SER A 13 -9.04 5.33 -10.18
N LEU A 14 -8.77 4.46 -9.19
CA LEU A 14 -9.78 3.56 -8.65
C LEU A 14 -10.81 4.36 -7.83
N ARG A 15 -12.05 3.93 -7.89
CA ARG A 15 -13.21 4.58 -7.24
C ARG A 15 -13.99 3.63 -6.35
N ALA A 16 -13.88 2.32 -6.59
CA ALA A 16 -14.55 1.30 -5.81
C ALA A 16 -13.55 0.46 -5.00
N ASN A 17 -13.96 0.11 -3.78
CA ASN A 17 -13.07 -0.53 -2.79
C ASN A 17 -12.68 -1.97 -3.13
N ASN A 18 -13.39 -2.60 -4.06
CA ASN A 18 -13.16 -3.98 -4.50
C ASN A 18 -12.34 -4.07 -5.80
N GLN A 19 -11.93 -2.94 -6.37
CA GLN A 19 -11.06 -2.96 -7.55
C GLN A 19 -9.67 -3.45 -7.17
N ALA A 20 -9.05 -4.21 -8.08
CA ALA A 20 -7.72 -4.75 -7.87
C ALA A 20 -6.68 -3.63 -7.82
N LEU A 21 -5.85 -3.61 -6.77
CA LEU A 21 -4.72 -2.70 -6.65
C LEU A 21 -3.55 -3.19 -7.50
N MET A 22 -2.88 -2.24 -8.17
CA MET A 22 -1.56 -2.49 -8.70
C MET A 22 -0.55 -2.50 -7.54
N ARG A 23 0.18 -3.60 -7.39
CA ARG A 23 1.14 -3.78 -6.29
C ARG A 23 2.30 -2.81 -6.40
N LEU A 24 2.73 -2.29 -5.26
CA LEU A 24 4.02 -1.61 -5.17
C LEU A 24 5.16 -2.64 -5.13
N HIS A 25 6.33 -2.19 -5.56
CA HIS A 25 7.58 -2.94 -5.54
C HIS A 25 8.55 -2.34 -4.53
N GLU A 26 9.43 -3.18 -4.01
CA GLU A 26 10.56 -2.79 -3.15
C GLU A 26 11.52 -1.87 -3.91
N TYR A 27 12.00 -0.81 -3.26
CA TYR A 27 12.87 0.16 -3.94
C TYR A 27 14.24 -0.42 -4.32
N THR A 28 14.77 -1.31 -3.49
CA THR A 28 16.09 -1.92 -3.63
C THR A 28 16.09 -3.04 -4.68
N THR A 29 15.18 -4.00 -4.57
CA THR A 29 15.13 -5.23 -5.38
C THR A 29 14.17 -5.15 -6.56
N ASN A 30 13.28 -4.15 -6.60
CA ASN A 30 12.20 -4.03 -7.58
C ASN A 30 11.26 -5.25 -7.60
N THR A 31 11.23 -6.05 -6.52
CA THR A 31 10.34 -7.20 -6.37
C THR A 31 8.99 -6.76 -5.84
N PRO A 32 7.88 -7.42 -6.24
CA PRO A 32 6.56 -7.11 -5.70
C PRO A 32 6.55 -7.29 -4.19
N ILE A 33 5.99 -6.33 -3.46
CA ILE A 33 5.92 -6.43 -2.00
C ILE A 33 5.05 -7.60 -1.60
N SER A 34 5.62 -8.52 -0.82
CA SER A 34 4.90 -9.68 -0.32
C SER A 34 3.81 -9.26 0.68
N GLY A 35 2.64 -9.88 0.59
CA GLY A 35 1.49 -9.56 1.43
C GLY A 35 0.81 -8.23 1.10
N PHE A 36 1.14 -7.60 -0.03
CA PHE A 36 0.48 -6.37 -0.48
C PHE A 36 -1.03 -6.58 -0.68
N PRO A 37 -1.90 -5.65 -0.20
CA PRO A 37 -3.34 -5.81 -0.30
C PRO A 37 -3.79 -5.89 -1.76
N THR A 38 -4.76 -6.75 -2.02
CA THR A 38 -5.30 -6.98 -3.37
C THR A 38 -6.34 -5.94 -3.76
N THR A 39 -7.01 -5.31 -2.80
CA THR A 39 -8.06 -4.29 -2.97
C THR A 39 -7.97 -3.25 -1.85
N SER A 40 -8.65 -2.10 -1.96
CA SER A 40 -8.68 -1.13 -0.85
C SER A 40 -9.42 -1.70 0.38
N ALA A 41 -10.48 -2.50 0.17
CA ALA A 41 -11.16 -3.21 1.25
C ALA A 41 -10.21 -4.18 1.98
N HIS A 42 -9.38 -4.93 1.24
CA HIS A 42 -8.39 -5.82 1.85
C HIS A 42 -7.33 -5.03 2.64
N LEU A 43 -6.96 -3.83 2.20
CA LEU A 43 -6.07 -2.94 2.97
C LEU A 43 -6.69 -2.60 4.34
N ASP A 44 -7.99 -2.28 4.34
CA ASP A 44 -8.73 -1.95 5.56
C ASP A 44 -8.87 -3.15 6.51
N ASP A 45 -8.83 -4.38 6.00
CA ASP A 45 -8.84 -5.62 6.78
C ASP A 45 -7.45 -6.07 7.30
N LEU A 46 -6.36 -5.40 6.91
CA LEU A 46 -5.02 -5.79 7.36
C LEU A 46 -4.87 -5.63 8.88
N ASP A 47 -4.25 -6.63 9.51
CA ASP A 47 -3.79 -6.54 10.88
C ASP A 47 -2.49 -5.73 10.98
N GLN A 48 -2.15 -5.32 12.20
CA GLN A 48 -0.98 -4.48 12.46
C GLN A 48 0.34 -5.09 11.98
N ALA A 49 0.54 -6.40 12.14
CA ALA A 49 1.77 -7.04 11.72
C ALA A 49 1.96 -6.97 10.20
N LYS A 50 0.87 -7.14 9.44
CA LYS A 50 0.90 -7.00 7.97
C LYS A 50 1.14 -5.56 7.53
N VAL A 51 0.45 -4.58 8.13
CA VAL A 51 0.65 -3.16 7.80
C VAL A 51 2.10 -2.75 8.12
N ASP A 52 2.61 -3.13 9.29
CA ASP A 52 4.00 -2.84 9.69
C ASP A 52 5.00 -3.48 8.74
N ASN A 53 4.76 -4.71 8.30
CA ASN A 53 5.62 -5.38 7.33
C ASN A 53 5.69 -4.62 6.01
N ILE A 54 4.55 -4.21 5.46
CA ILE A 54 4.48 -3.47 4.20
C ILE A 54 5.13 -2.08 4.33
N LEU A 55 4.83 -1.34 5.40
CA LEU A 55 5.41 -0.02 5.64
C LEU A 55 6.93 -0.09 5.83
N ARG A 56 7.43 -1.09 6.55
CA ARG A 56 8.86 -1.36 6.72
C ARG A 56 9.53 -1.64 5.38
N THR A 57 8.92 -2.47 4.54
CA THR A 57 9.41 -2.76 3.18
C THR A 57 9.38 -1.53 2.27
N LEU A 58 8.45 -0.60 2.50
CA LEU A 58 8.38 0.70 1.83
C LEU A 58 9.31 1.76 2.44
N GLU A 59 10.11 1.40 3.44
CA GLU A 59 10.99 2.29 4.20
C GLU A 59 10.22 3.51 4.78
N ARG A 60 9.00 3.24 5.27
CA ARG A 60 8.11 4.22 5.90
C ARG A 60 8.14 4.13 7.41
N SER A 61 7.64 5.20 8.04
CA SER A 61 7.47 5.24 9.49
C SER A 61 6.52 4.14 9.97
N LEU A 62 6.87 3.51 11.08
CA LEU A 62 6.04 2.55 11.83
C LEU A 62 5.46 3.17 13.11
N SER A 63 5.54 4.49 13.24
CA SER A 63 4.92 5.22 14.34
C SER A 63 3.41 5.31 14.17
N GLY A 64 2.72 5.53 15.30
CA GLY A 64 1.27 5.67 15.33
C GLY A 64 0.53 4.35 15.55
N ASP A 65 -0.77 4.46 15.71
CA ASP A 65 -1.68 3.32 15.84
C ASP A 65 -2.00 2.68 14.46
N LEU A 66 -2.77 1.59 14.47
CA LEU A 66 -3.13 0.87 13.26
C LEU A 66 -3.90 1.73 12.24
N ILE A 67 -4.74 2.66 12.71
CA ILE A 67 -5.54 3.53 11.84
C ILE A 67 -4.61 4.50 11.12
N GLU A 68 -3.71 5.14 11.87
CA GLU A 68 -2.71 6.07 11.31
C GLU A 68 -1.80 5.37 10.29
N LYS A 69 -1.37 4.14 10.60
CA LYS A 69 -0.56 3.32 9.69
C LYS A 69 -1.30 2.90 8.43
N LYS A 70 -2.59 2.56 8.54
CA LYS A 70 -3.44 2.26 7.37
C LYS A 70 -3.61 3.50 6.50
N ALA A 71 -3.83 4.68 7.08
CA ALA A 71 -3.90 5.94 6.35
C ALA A 71 -2.59 6.24 5.61
N LEU A 72 -1.44 6.08 6.27
CA LEU A 72 -0.13 6.20 5.65
C LEU A 72 0.07 5.21 4.50
N LEU A 73 -0.38 3.96 4.66
CA LEU A 73 -0.31 2.95 3.61
C LEU A 73 -1.20 3.32 2.42
N ARG A 74 -2.45 3.77 2.64
CA ARG A 74 -3.35 4.24 1.56
C ARG A 74 -2.72 5.38 0.77
N HIS A 75 -2.11 6.33 1.46
CA HIS A 75 -1.36 7.42 0.83
C HIS A 75 -0.19 6.90 -0.01
N CYS A 76 0.60 5.96 0.51
CA CYS A 76 1.72 5.37 -0.24
C CYS A 76 1.28 4.60 -1.49
N VAL A 77 0.15 3.90 -1.40
CA VAL A 77 -0.48 3.13 -2.49
C VAL A 77 -1.06 4.05 -3.56
N GLY A 78 -1.38 5.30 -3.21
CA GLY A 78 -1.98 6.30 -4.10
C GLY A 78 -3.50 6.22 -4.15
N LEU A 79 -4.15 5.73 -3.08
CA LEU A 79 -5.61 5.70 -3.00
C LEU A 79 -6.17 7.09 -2.67
N PRO A 80 -7.35 7.46 -3.22
CA PRO A 80 -8.05 8.66 -2.78
C PRO A 80 -8.46 8.53 -1.30
N GLU A 81 -8.48 9.67 -0.59
CA GLU A 81 -8.99 9.79 0.78
C GLU A 81 -10.49 9.42 0.86
#